data_AF-A0A1H0UWA0-F1
#
_entry.id   AF-A0A1H0UWA0-F1
#
_cell.length_a   1.000
_cell.length_b   1.000
_cell.length_c   1.000
_cell.angle_alpha   90.00
_cell.angle_beta   90.00
_cell.angle_gamma   90.00
#
_symmetry.space_group_name_H-M   'P 1'
#
loop_
_entity.id
_entity.type
_entity.pdbx_description
1 polymer ?
#
loop_
_entity_poly.entity_id
_entity_poly.type
_entity_poly.pdbx_seq_one_letter_code
_entity_poly.pdbx_strand_id
1 'polypeptide(L)'
;MRGVAREAELSMGSVRYFFSTQDELRRFAMRELIDKIGRRITAGAELRIADAREGRVVDAREGRVVEAALALLLELLPLDEERRNEACVYQAFVAEAANDSVIAELRQEADDGVRQQCRHTLESLAEFGHVAASRAIDIEIERLHALLDGLTAHLLARPADTPFARVEELLLTHLYDLGKPGYRGGHQ
;
A
#
# COMPACT_ATOMS: atom_id res chain seq x y z
N MET A 1 9.35 20.57 17.63
CA MET A 1 8.29 21.08 18.53
C MET A 1 7.82 22.51 18.22
N ARG A 2 8.69 23.54 18.17
CA ARG A 2 8.25 24.93 17.87
C ARG A 2 7.51 25.10 16.54
N GLY A 3 7.98 24.44 15.47
CA GLY A 3 7.30 24.46 14.18
C GLY A 3 5.88 23.88 14.24
N VAL A 4 5.72 22.73 14.90
CA VAL A 4 4.41 22.06 15.08
C VAL A 4 3.45 22.90 15.92
N ALA A 5 3.93 23.54 16.99
CA ALA A 5 3.11 24.45 17.79
C ALA A 5 2.56 25.61 16.94
N ARG A 6 3.41 26.20 16.09
CA ARG A 6 2.99 27.28 15.19
C ARG A 6 1.98 26.80 14.14
N GLU A 7 2.23 25.65 13.53
CA GLU A 7 1.37 25.09 12.47
C GLU A 7 -0.02 24.67 13.01
N ALA A 8 -0.05 24.12 14.22
CA ALA A 8 -1.29 23.71 14.89
C ALA A 8 -1.99 24.87 15.62
N GLU A 9 -1.47 26.10 15.52
CA GLU A 9 -1.94 27.28 16.26
C GLU A 9 -2.01 27.06 17.79
N LEU A 10 -1.11 26.21 18.30
CA LEU A 10 -0.99 25.84 19.71
C LEU A 10 0.16 26.60 20.40
N SER A 11 0.02 26.79 21.71
CA SER A 11 1.13 27.28 22.53
C SER A 11 2.22 26.22 22.68
N MET A 12 3.47 26.65 22.90
CA MET A 12 4.57 25.75 23.23
C MET A 12 4.33 24.94 24.51
N GLY A 13 3.59 25.48 25.47
CA GLY A 13 3.21 24.78 26.70
C GLY A 13 2.19 23.68 26.43
N SER A 14 1.23 23.93 25.54
CA SER A 14 0.21 22.96 25.13
C SER A 14 0.83 21.75 24.43
N VAL A 15 1.77 21.97 23.50
CA VAL A 15 2.46 20.85 22.83
C VAL A 15 3.32 20.04 23.81
N ARG A 16 3.99 20.70 24.76
CA ARG A 16 4.80 20.03 25.80
C ARG A 16 3.98 19.26 26.83
N TYR A 17 2.70 19.63 27.01
CA TYR A 17 1.79 18.89 27.85
C TYR A 17 1.49 17.51 27.26
N PHE A 18 1.36 17.40 25.94
CA PHE A 18 1.10 16.13 25.25
C PHE A 18 2.37 15.36 24.89
N PHE A 19 3.46 16.06 24.58
CA PHE A 19 4.71 15.45 24.15
C PHE A 19 5.87 16.02 24.93
N SER A 20 6.47 15.20 25.79
CA SER A 20 7.62 15.58 26.60
C SER A 20 8.88 15.72 25.76
N THR A 21 8.98 14.99 24.64
CA THR A 21 10.13 15.01 23.74
C THR A 21 9.73 15.15 22.27
N GLN A 22 10.69 15.53 21.43
CA GLN A 22 10.50 15.57 19.98
C GLN A 22 10.31 14.16 19.39
N ASP A 23 10.97 13.16 19.96
CA ASP A 23 10.87 11.76 19.51
C ASP A 23 9.47 11.20 19.78
N GLU A 24 8.88 11.53 20.93
CA GLU A 24 7.51 11.17 21.27
C GLU A 24 6.49 11.74 20.28
N LEU A 25 6.61 13.04 19.97
CA LEU A 25 5.78 13.70 18.95
C LEU A 25 5.92 13.05 17.58
N ARG A 26 7.13 12.64 17.21
CA ARG A 26 7.41 11.99 15.92
C ARG A 26 6.84 10.58 15.83
N ARG A 27 7.02 9.76 16.87
CA ARG A 27 6.45 8.40 16.96
C ARG A 27 4.93 8.46 16.91
N PHE A 28 4.33 9.42 17.61
CA PHE A 28 2.90 9.70 17.52
C PHE A 28 2.48 10.05 16.10
N ALA A 29 3.17 10.99 15.44
CA ALA A 29 2.86 11.39 14.07
C ALA A 29 2.98 10.23 13.07
N MET A 30 4.00 9.37 13.20
CA MET A 30 4.14 8.19 12.34
C MET A 30 3.00 7.19 12.56
N ARG A 31 2.60 6.94 13.82
CA ARG A 31 1.48 6.04 14.11
C ARG A 31 0.17 6.57 13.56
N GLU A 32 -0.14 7.84 13.77
CA GLU A 32 -1.33 8.48 13.20
C GLU A 32 -1.35 8.42 11.67
N LEU A 33 -0.19 8.59 11.02
CA LEU A 33 -0.06 8.46 9.58
C LEU A 33 -0.38 7.03 9.10
N ILE A 34 0.21 6.01 9.72
CA ILE A 34 -0.05 4.60 9.40
C ILE A 34 -1.52 4.25 9.61
N ASP A 35 -2.09 4.66 10.74
CA ASP A 35 -3.50 4.41 11.06
C ASP A 35 -4.44 5.11 10.06
N LYS A 36 -4.13 6.34 9.65
CA LYS A 36 -4.89 7.07 8.63
C LYS A 36 -4.87 6.32 7.29
N ILE A 37 -3.68 5.90 6.84
CA ILE A 37 -3.51 5.15 5.59
C ILE A 37 -4.27 3.82 5.67
N GLY A 38 -4.12 3.07 6.76
CA GLY A 38 -4.80 1.79 6.99
C GLY A 38 -6.32 1.92 6.94
N ARG A 39 -6.90 2.92 7.63
CA ARG A 39 -8.35 3.18 7.59
C ARG A 39 -8.87 3.43 6.17
N ARG A 40 -8.13 4.20 5.36
CA ARG A 40 -8.51 4.49 3.97
C ARG A 40 -8.49 3.23 3.11
N ILE A 41 -7.46 2.40 3.23
CA ILE A 41 -7.32 1.15 2.47
C ILE A 41 -8.49 0.20 2.80
N THR A 42 -8.76 -0.01 4.09
CA THR A 42 -9.86 -0.88 4.53
C THR A 42 -11.22 -0.40 4.03
N ALA A 43 -11.53 0.88 4.17
CA ALA A 43 -12.79 1.45 3.67
C ALA A 43 -12.93 1.30 2.15
N GLY A 44 -11.83 1.52 1.41
CA GLY A 44 -11.79 1.32 -0.04
C GLY A 44 -12.00 -0.14 -0.46
N ALA A 45 -11.54 -1.10 0.35
CA ALA A 45 -11.73 -2.53 0.12
C ALA A 45 -13.17 -2.99 0.37
N GLU A 46 -13.77 -2.55 1.48
CA GLU A 46 -15.15 -2.90 1.84
C GLU A 46 -16.15 -2.44 0.77
N LEU A 47 -16.00 -1.20 0.28
CA LEU A 47 -16.87 -0.65 -0.75
C LEU A 47 -16.83 -1.48 -2.04
N ARG A 48 -15.63 -1.90 -2.47
CA ARG A 48 -15.43 -2.65 -3.72
C ARG A 48 -15.89 -4.10 -3.61
N ILE A 49 -15.78 -4.71 -2.43
CA ILE A 49 -16.37 -6.04 -2.15
C ILE A 49 -17.90 -5.97 -2.25
N ALA A 50 -18.51 -4.88 -1.76
CA ALA A 50 -19.95 -4.68 -1.88
C ALA A 50 -20.39 -4.57 -3.36
N ASP A 51 -19.72 -3.73 -4.14
CA ASP A 51 -20.01 -3.53 -5.57
C ASP A 51 -19.87 -4.84 -6.39
N ALA A 52 -18.84 -5.64 -6.11
CA ALA A 52 -18.61 -6.91 -6.81
C ALA A 52 -19.70 -7.96 -6.54
N ARG A 53 -20.32 -7.94 -5.35
CA ARG A 53 -21.39 -8.88 -4.95
C ARG A 53 -22.73 -8.59 -5.63
N GLU A 54 -23.00 -7.33 -5.98
CA GLU A 54 -24.27 -6.92 -6.61
C GLU A 54 -24.33 -7.22 -8.13
N GLY A 55 -23.17 -7.41 -8.79
CA GLY A 55 -23.06 -7.71 -10.23
C GLY A 55 -23.46 -9.15 -10.63
N ARG A 56 -24.63 -9.30 -11.25
CA ARG A 56 -25.23 -10.60 -11.69
C ARG A 56 -25.00 -10.94 -13.17
N VAL A 57 -23.78 -11.33 -13.58
CA VAL A 57 -23.46 -12.15 -14.79
C VAL A 57 -22.05 -12.76 -14.61
N VAL A 58 -21.84 -14.05 -14.96
CA VAL A 58 -20.58 -14.81 -14.72
C VAL A 58 -19.39 -14.30 -15.53
N ASP A 59 -19.52 -14.07 -16.85
CA ASP A 59 -18.42 -13.52 -17.68
C ASP A 59 -18.02 -12.10 -17.27
N ALA A 60 -18.99 -11.33 -16.78
CA ALA A 60 -18.73 -10.01 -16.24
C ALA A 60 -18.13 -10.08 -14.82
N ARG A 61 -18.17 -11.23 -14.12
CA ARG A 61 -17.49 -11.39 -12.81
C ARG A 61 -15.98 -11.50 -12.99
N GLU A 62 -15.50 -12.23 -14.01
CA GLU A 62 -14.05 -12.41 -14.25
C GLU A 62 -13.34 -11.08 -14.50
N GLY A 63 -13.86 -10.23 -15.40
CA GLY A 63 -13.31 -8.88 -15.60
C GLY A 63 -13.37 -8.00 -14.34
N ARG A 64 -14.48 -8.09 -13.58
CA ARG A 64 -14.71 -7.28 -12.37
C ARG A 64 -13.76 -7.63 -11.21
N VAL A 65 -13.33 -8.89 -11.07
CA VAL A 65 -12.40 -9.25 -9.98
C VAL A 65 -11.02 -8.64 -10.23
N VAL A 66 -10.54 -8.66 -11.47
CA VAL A 66 -9.27 -8.02 -11.84
C VAL A 66 -9.35 -6.49 -11.69
N GLU A 67 -10.46 -5.88 -12.10
CA GLU A 67 -10.70 -4.44 -11.90
C GLU A 67 -10.75 -4.05 -10.41
N ALA A 68 -11.44 -4.84 -9.58
CA ALA A 68 -11.49 -4.62 -8.13
C ALA A 68 -10.10 -4.79 -7.49
N ALA A 69 -9.34 -5.81 -7.89
CA ALA A 69 -7.96 -6.02 -7.46
C ALA A 69 -7.06 -4.85 -7.85
N LEU A 70 -7.13 -4.40 -9.10
CA LEU A 70 -6.39 -3.22 -9.58
C LEU A 70 -6.72 -2.00 -8.75
N ALA A 71 -8.02 -1.71 -8.55
CA ALA A 71 -8.44 -0.53 -7.83
C ALA A 71 -7.96 -0.54 -6.36
N LEU A 72 -7.95 -1.70 -5.70
CA LEU A 72 -7.36 -1.89 -4.37
C LEU A 72 -5.86 -1.58 -4.34
N LEU A 73 -5.11 -2.11 -5.31
CA LEU A 73 -3.67 -1.93 -5.40
C LEU A 73 -3.29 -0.47 -5.70
N LEU A 74 -4.08 0.22 -6.52
CA LEU A 74 -3.89 1.65 -6.80
C LEU A 74 -4.08 2.51 -5.53
N GLU A 75 -4.92 2.11 -4.57
CA GLU A 75 -5.06 2.87 -3.32
C GLU A 75 -3.84 2.82 -2.40
N LEU A 76 -2.97 1.83 -2.57
CA LEU A 76 -1.70 1.72 -1.87
C LEU A 76 -0.64 2.68 -2.43
N LEU A 77 -0.86 3.24 -3.62
CA LEU A 77 0.13 4.03 -4.34
C LEU A 77 -0.09 5.54 -4.20
N PRO A 78 0.99 6.35 -4.23
CA PRO A 78 0.94 7.81 -4.12
C PRO A 78 0.50 8.49 -5.42
N LEU A 79 -0.77 8.28 -5.80
CA LEU A 79 -1.32 8.70 -7.09
C LEU A 79 -1.95 10.10 -7.07
N ASP A 80 -2.28 10.62 -5.91
CA ASP A 80 -2.73 12.00 -5.71
C ASP A 80 -1.80 12.77 -4.74
N GLU A 81 -2.07 14.06 -4.59
CA GLU A 81 -1.24 14.96 -3.78
C GLU A 81 -1.23 14.57 -2.30
N GLU A 82 -2.37 14.15 -1.76
CA GLU A 82 -2.48 13.71 -0.37
C GLU A 82 -1.62 12.47 -0.13
N ARG A 83 -1.80 11.43 -0.94
CA ARG A 83 -1.04 10.18 -0.82
C ARG A 83 0.45 10.36 -1.12
N ARG A 84 0.82 11.30 -2.01
CA ARG A 84 2.22 11.68 -2.22
C ARG A 84 2.83 12.31 -0.97
N ASN A 85 2.12 13.23 -0.32
CA ASN A 85 2.60 13.85 0.91
C ASN A 85 2.74 12.82 2.03
N GLU A 86 1.75 11.94 2.18
CA GLU A 86 1.81 10.82 3.14
C GLU A 86 3.02 9.91 2.89
N ALA A 87 3.23 9.49 1.65
CA ALA A 87 4.35 8.62 1.30
C ALA A 87 5.71 9.32 1.48
N CYS A 88 5.83 10.61 1.16
CA CYS A 88 7.03 11.41 1.46
C CYS A 88 7.34 11.44 2.96
N VAL A 89 6.33 11.72 3.79
CA VAL A 89 6.48 11.76 5.26
C VAL A 89 6.85 10.37 5.79
N TYR A 90 6.19 9.32 5.31
CA TYR A 90 6.51 7.94 5.67
C TYR A 90 7.97 7.58 5.34
N GLN A 91 8.44 7.90 4.13
CA GLN A 91 9.84 7.66 3.73
C GLN A 91 10.85 8.42 4.59
N ALA A 92 10.51 9.66 4.99
CA ALA A 92 11.34 10.40 5.94
C ALA A 92 11.45 9.65 7.27
N PHE A 93 10.36 9.10 7.81
CA PHE A 93 10.41 8.27 9.03
C PHE A 93 11.19 6.98 8.84
N VAL A 94 11.04 6.29 7.70
CA VAL A 94 11.77 5.05 7.40
C VAL A 94 13.29 5.27 7.42
N ALA A 95 13.77 6.40 6.90
CA ALA A 95 15.20 6.73 6.93
C ALA A 95 15.76 6.84 8.36
N GLU A 96 14.90 7.05 9.35
CA GLU A 96 15.26 7.21 10.75
C GLU A 96 15.09 5.92 11.57
N ALA A 97 14.44 4.90 11.02
CA ALA A 97 14.15 3.63 11.69
C ALA A 97 15.40 2.91 12.21
N ALA A 98 16.55 3.09 11.54
CA ALA A 98 17.82 2.52 11.98
C ALA A 98 18.27 3.01 13.37
N ASN A 99 17.76 4.17 13.82
CA ASN A 99 18.16 4.82 15.07
C ASN A 99 17.04 4.86 16.12
N ASP A 100 15.83 4.37 15.78
CA ASP A 100 14.67 4.39 16.69
C ASP A 100 13.88 3.08 16.54
N SER A 101 13.94 2.22 17.56
CA SER A 101 13.30 0.90 17.54
C SER A 101 11.77 0.97 17.44
N VAL A 102 11.14 2.01 17.98
CA VAL A 102 9.68 2.18 17.91
C VAL A 102 9.25 2.52 16.49
N ILE A 103 10.03 3.36 15.80
CA ILE A 103 9.83 3.67 14.38
C ILE A 103 10.09 2.42 13.51
N ALA A 104 11.06 1.58 13.87
CA ALA A 104 11.31 0.32 13.18
C ALA A 104 10.15 -0.67 13.33
N GLU A 105 9.59 -0.82 14.53
CA GLU A 105 8.39 -1.64 14.79
C GLU A 105 7.18 -1.12 14.00
N LEU A 106 6.94 0.20 14.03
CA LEU A 106 5.89 0.86 13.23
C LEU A 106 6.04 0.59 11.73
N ARG A 107 7.27 0.62 11.22
CA ARG A 107 7.55 0.30 9.82
C ARG A 107 7.20 -1.16 9.52
N GLN A 108 7.60 -2.09 10.38
CA GLN A 108 7.27 -3.52 10.22
C GLN A 108 5.75 -3.76 10.22
N GLU A 109 5.02 -3.13 11.15
CA GLU A 109 3.55 -3.20 11.19
C GLU A 109 2.91 -2.73 9.86
N ALA A 110 3.42 -1.63 9.29
CA ALA A 110 2.94 -1.10 8.02
C ALA A 110 3.27 -2.03 6.84
N ASP A 111 4.50 -2.55 6.76
CA ASP A 111 4.94 -3.50 5.74
C ASP A 111 4.10 -4.80 5.80
N ASP A 112 3.80 -5.29 7.01
CA ASP A 112 2.94 -6.46 7.22
C ASP A 112 1.50 -6.20 6.76
N GLY A 113 0.97 -4.99 7.00
CA GLY A 113 -0.34 -4.58 6.50
C GLY A 113 -0.41 -4.61 4.96
N VAL A 114 0.60 -4.07 4.28
CA VAL A 114 0.68 -4.11 2.81
C VAL A 114 0.78 -5.55 2.30
N ARG A 115 1.62 -6.38 2.95
CA ARG A 115 1.75 -7.81 2.62
C ARG A 115 0.42 -8.55 2.79
N GLN A 116 -0.32 -8.27 3.85
CA GLN A 116 -1.64 -8.88 4.09
C GLN A 116 -2.66 -8.45 3.04
N GLN A 117 -2.61 -7.21 2.57
CA GLN A 117 -3.46 -6.74 1.47
C GLN A 117 -3.10 -7.43 0.15
N CYS A 118 -1.81 -7.57 -0.16
CA CYS A 118 -1.34 -8.32 -1.33
C CYS A 118 -1.83 -9.78 -1.29
N ARG A 119 -1.74 -10.42 -0.13
CA ARG A 119 -2.25 -11.77 0.10
C ARG A 119 -3.75 -11.87 -0.20
N HIS A 120 -4.57 -11.01 0.40
CA HIS A 120 -6.02 -10.99 0.14
C HIS A 120 -6.35 -10.81 -1.33
N THR A 121 -5.65 -9.90 -2.02
CA THR A 121 -5.86 -9.65 -3.45
C THR A 121 -5.54 -10.90 -4.28
N LEU A 122 -4.41 -11.56 -4.02
CA LEU A 122 -4.00 -12.74 -4.78
C LEU A 122 -4.83 -13.99 -4.46
N GLU A 123 -5.22 -14.19 -3.21
CA GLU A 123 -6.13 -15.27 -2.80
C GLU A 123 -7.50 -15.11 -3.47
N SER A 124 -8.05 -13.88 -3.48
CA SER A 124 -9.29 -13.58 -4.20
C SER A 124 -9.15 -13.88 -5.70
N LEU A 125 -8.07 -13.43 -6.35
CA LEU A 125 -7.83 -13.73 -7.77
C LEU A 125 -7.71 -15.23 -8.03
N ALA A 126 -7.07 -15.99 -7.14
CA ALA A 126 -6.94 -17.44 -7.26
C ALA A 126 -8.29 -18.16 -7.13
N GLU A 127 -9.16 -17.72 -6.21
CA GLU A 127 -10.53 -18.26 -6.03
C GLU A 127 -11.36 -18.13 -7.31
N PHE A 128 -11.17 -17.07 -8.09
CA PHE A 128 -11.83 -16.83 -9.37
C PHE A 128 -11.04 -17.35 -10.60
N GLY A 129 -9.96 -18.10 -10.39
CA GLY A 129 -9.20 -18.75 -11.49
C GLY A 129 -8.24 -17.84 -12.26
N HIS A 130 -7.94 -16.64 -11.74
CA HIS A 130 -7.01 -15.69 -12.37
C HIS A 130 -5.53 -15.94 -12.00
N VAL A 131 -5.26 -16.91 -11.14
CA VAL A 131 -3.89 -17.35 -10.81
C VAL A 131 -3.71 -18.78 -11.28
N ALA A 132 -2.71 -19.02 -12.13
CA ALA A 132 -2.42 -20.35 -12.62
C ALA A 132 -2.04 -21.29 -11.46
N ALA A 133 -2.61 -22.49 -11.40
CA ALA A 133 -2.33 -23.49 -10.36
C ALA A 133 -0.85 -23.90 -10.24
N SER A 134 -0.04 -23.59 -11.26
CA SER A 134 1.41 -23.82 -11.25
C SER A 134 2.23 -22.74 -10.53
N ARG A 135 1.61 -21.63 -10.08
CA ARG A 135 2.30 -20.55 -9.38
C ARG A 135 2.25 -20.77 -7.87
N ALA A 136 3.38 -20.52 -7.22
CA ALA A 136 3.47 -20.50 -5.76
C ALA A 136 2.95 -19.15 -5.24
N ILE A 137 1.80 -19.16 -4.56
CA ILE A 137 1.12 -17.92 -4.15
C ILE A 137 1.98 -17.06 -3.21
N ASP A 138 2.73 -17.68 -2.29
CA ASP A 138 3.60 -16.93 -1.36
C ASP A 138 4.71 -16.15 -2.08
N ILE A 139 5.25 -16.69 -3.18
CA ILE A 139 6.22 -15.99 -4.01
C ILE A 139 5.55 -14.83 -4.76
N GLU A 140 4.33 -15.02 -5.28
CA GLU A 140 3.62 -13.94 -5.97
C GLU A 140 3.22 -12.81 -5.02
N ILE A 141 2.94 -13.10 -3.74
CA ILE A 141 2.71 -12.09 -2.70
C ILE A 141 3.95 -11.21 -2.51
N GLU A 142 5.12 -11.83 -2.39
CA GLU A 142 6.39 -11.08 -2.27
C GLU A 142 6.70 -10.25 -3.51
N ARG A 143 6.45 -10.81 -4.70
CA ARG A 143 6.66 -10.11 -5.97
C ARG A 143 5.71 -8.93 -6.14
N LEU A 144 4.45 -9.08 -5.75
CA LEU A 144 3.47 -8.01 -5.80
C LEU A 144 3.85 -6.88 -4.82
N HIS A 145 4.22 -7.23 -3.58
CA HIS A 145 4.70 -6.24 -2.61
C HIS A 145 5.92 -5.48 -3.15
N ALA A 146 6.93 -6.19 -3.67
CA ALA A 146 8.12 -5.57 -4.25
C ALA A 146 7.79 -4.66 -5.45
N LEU A 147 6.79 -5.04 -6.27
CA LEU A 147 6.31 -4.20 -7.36
C LEU A 147 5.69 -2.90 -6.84
N LEU A 148 4.84 -2.98 -5.81
CA LEU A 148 4.23 -1.79 -5.20
C LEU A 148 5.27 -0.86 -4.58
N ASP A 149 6.29 -1.40 -3.92
CA ASP A 149 7.41 -0.61 -3.38
C ASP A 149 8.18 0.11 -4.48
N GLY A 150 8.50 -0.62 -5.56
CA GLY A 150 9.20 -0.04 -6.73
C GLY A 150 8.38 1.06 -7.40
N LEU A 151 7.07 0.86 -7.58
CA LEU A 151 6.16 1.86 -8.12
C LEU A 151 6.08 3.09 -7.22
N THR A 152 5.97 2.89 -5.91
CA THR A 152 5.96 3.98 -4.91
C THR A 152 7.25 4.79 -5.00
N ALA A 153 8.41 4.14 -5.04
CA ALA A 153 9.70 4.82 -5.16
C ALA A 153 9.80 5.65 -6.46
N HIS A 154 9.37 5.10 -7.60
CA HIS A 154 9.36 5.82 -8.88
C HIS A 154 8.42 7.02 -8.88
N LEU A 155 7.22 6.87 -8.31
CA LEU A 155 6.23 7.95 -8.20
C LEU A 155 6.72 9.11 -7.33
N LEU A 156 7.46 8.81 -6.26
CA LEU A 156 8.06 9.83 -5.39
C LEU A 156 9.29 10.50 -6.04
N ALA A 157 10.14 9.73 -6.70
CA ALA A 157 11.38 10.25 -7.30
C ALA A 157 11.13 11.09 -8.56
N ARG A 158 10.18 10.65 -9.41
CA ARG A 158 9.91 11.27 -10.72
C ARG A 158 8.41 11.22 -11.07
N PRO A 159 7.57 12.01 -10.39
CA PRO A 159 6.12 11.97 -10.60
C PRO A 159 5.71 12.30 -12.05
N ALA A 160 6.46 13.16 -12.75
CA ALA A 160 6.19 13.51 -14.15
C ALA A 160 6.46 12.35 -15.14
N ASP A 161 7.37 11.44 -14.79
CA ASP A 161 7.79 10.35 -15.68
C ASP A 161 7.02 9.04 -15.43
N THR A 162 6.15 9.02 -14.41
CA THR A 162 5.34 7.85 -14.02
C THR A 162 3.87 8.26 -14.00
N PRO A 163 3.26 8.55 -15.17
CA PRO A 163 1.86 8.93 -15.23
C PRO A 163 0.96 7.79 -14.75
N PHE A 164 -0.20 8.13 -14.20
CA PHE A 164 -1.19 7.18 -13.67
C PHE A 164 -1.46 6.00 -14.64
N ALA A 165 -1.69 6.30 -15.92
CA ALA A 165 -1.95 5.29 -16.94
C ALA A 165 -0.82 4.25 -17.07
N ARG A 166 0.44 4.65 -16.82
CA ARG A 166 1.58 3.73 -16.86
C ARG A 166 1.62 2.82 -15.63
N VAL A 167 1.28 3.34 -14.46
CA VAL A 167 1.16 2.54 -13.23
C VAL A 167 0.05 1.51 -13.39
N GLU A 168 -1.10 1.94 -13.90
CA GLU A 168 -2.25 1.10 -14.17
C GLU A 168 -1.89 -0.03 -15.14
N GLU A 169 -1.24 0.30 -16.26
CA GLU A 169 -0.79 -0.69 -17.26
C GLU A 169 0.18 -1.71 -16.66
N LEU A 170 1.13 -1.29 -15.82
CA LEU A 170 2.10 -2.18 -15.17
C LEU A 170 1.41 -3.15 -14.20
N LEU A 171 0.46 -2.66 -13.39
CA LEU A 171 -0.31 -3.51 -12.48
C LEU A 171 -1.22 -4.47 -13.25
N LEU A 172 -1.96 -3.99 -14.25
CA LEU A 172 -2.79 -4.85 -15.09
C LEU A 172 -1.96 -5.94 -15.78
N THR A 173 -0.81 -5.57 -16.34
CA THR A 173 0.11 -6.53 -16.96
C THR A 173 0.53 -7.60 -15.95
N HIS A 174 0.92 -7.19 -14.74
CA HIS A 174 1.26 -8.13 -13.67
C HIS A 174 0.09 -9.04 -13.32
N LEU A 175 -1.11 -8.49 -13.12
CA LEU A 175 -2.31 -9.25 -12.76
C LEU A 175 -2.71 -10.27 -13.84
N TYR A 176 -2.68 -9.88 -15.11
CA TYR A 176 -2.96 -10.81 -16.22
C TYR A 176 -1.87 -11.87 -16.39
N ASP A 177 -0.61 -11.54 -16.11
CA ASP A 177 0.48 -12.50 -16.16
C ASP A 177 0.30 -13.62 -15.14
N LEU A 178 -0.36 -13.38 -13.99
CA LEU A 178 -0.65 -14.41 -12.98
C LEU A 178 -1.44 -15.61 -13.55
N GLY A 179 -2.27 -15.38 -14.57
CA GLY A 179 -3.00 -16.45 -15.26
C GLY A 179 -2.12 -17.34 -16.14
N LYS A 180 -0.89 -16.91 -16.44
CA LYS A 180 0.08 -17.68 -17.23
C LYS A 180 0.87 -18.65 -16.32
N PRO A 181 1.35 -19.78 -16.85
CA PRO A 181 2.19 -20.71 -16.10
C PRO A 181 3.38 -20.00 -15.43
N GLY A 182 3.64 -20.35 -14.17
CA GLY A 182 4.77 -19.79 -13.43
C GLY A 182 6.12 -20.23 -14.00
N TYR A 183 7.17 -19.47 -13.70
CA TYR A 183 8.53 -19.90 -14.00
C TYR A 183 8.85 -21.18 -13.24
N ARG A 184 9.04 -22.29 -13.97
CA ARG A 184 9.59 -23.53 -13.43
C ARG A 184 11.10 -23.41 -13.48
N GLY A 185 11.71 -23.01 -12.37
CA GLY A 185 13.16 -23.10 -12.22
C GLY A 185 13.60 -24.52 -12.53
N GLY A 186 14.50 -24.68 -13.50
CA GLY A 186 15.08 -25.97 -13.83
C GLY A 186 15.94 -26.45 -12.66
N HIS A 187 15.33 -27.16 -11.71
CA HIS A 187 16.07 -28.00 -10.78
C HIS A 187 16.32 -29.34 -11.46
N GLN A 188 17.52 -29.49 -12.03
CA GLN A 188 18.21 -30.78 -12.11
C GLN A 188 18.86 -31.07 -10.77
#